data_AF-A0A101FWH3-F1
#
_entry.id   AF-A0A101FWH3-F1
#
_cell.length_a   1.000
_cell.length_b   1.000
_cell.length_c   1.000
_cell.angle_alpha   90.00
_cell.angle_beta   90.00
_cell.angle_gamma   90.00
#
_symmetry.space_group_name_H-M   'P 1'
#
loop_
_entity.id
_entity.type
_entity.pdbx_description
1 polymer ?
#
loop_
_entity_poly.entity_id
_entity_poly.type
_entity_poly.pdbx_seq_one_letter_code
_entity_poly.pdbx_strand_id
1 'polypeptide(L)'
;MPAIKNRSSIFQWLLLVGIFLILLSSCQNQEPTSTPITGKTPTEIIQTNQPEITATPEGVSIAKIQAAAHISPYRGQEVSGVPGIVTVVDFDGFYMQSLVPDQNPDTSEGLFVFTEFVPSVRPGDEVRVDGMVEEMIPGGGYGNLSITQIRNPEISVLSSANDLPAPTIIGEGGRIAPTEVIDDDTNGFISEKVLFDPQNDGIDFYESLESMLVQVNKAVVVGPTNTYKEIVVLADMGVNAGIRSPRGGIVIRENDYNPERIMLDDKFQEMPFVNVGDFSENPIVGVLDYDFGFYKVQVISDLNFESGNLQAQSPLSPAEEGQLRIASYNVLNLSAIEPQRLSRLGEQIVNQMGAPDIIGLQEIQDDDGSVGQVAVSSDQTYQGIIDAILDASGPQYAYADIDPIP
;
A
#
# COMPACT_ATOMS: atom_id res chain seq x y z
N MET A 1 8.46 56.83 19.63
CA MET A 1 8.13 57.35 20.98
C MET A 1 6.68 57.83 20.94
N PRO A 2 5.85 57.62 21.97
CA PRO A 2 6.04 56.82 23.20
C PRO A 2 5.89 55.30 22.90
N ALA A 3 6.34 54.29 23.68
CA ALA A 3 6.47 54.07 25.13
C ALA A 3 5.13 53.73 25.83
N ILE A 4 4.96 52.74 26.72
CA ILE A 4 5.78 51.64 27.30
C ILE A 4 4.76 50.62 27.88
N LYS A 5 5.01 49.29 27.86
CA LYS A 5 4.86 48.42 29.06
C LYS A 5 5.39 46.99 28.89
N ASN A 6 6.48 46.71 29.62
CA ASN A 6 6.96 45.38 29.93
C ASN A 6 5.91 44.54 30.66
N ARG A 7 5.99 43.21 30.48
CA ARG A 7 6.01 42.27 31.62
C ARG A 7 7.03 41.17 31.37
N SER A 8 7.92 40.96 32.33
CA SER A 8 8.76 39.77 32.44
C SER A 8 8.70 39.23 33.86
N SER A 9 8.98 37.93 34.01
CA SER A 9 9.39 37.26 35.26
C SER A 9 8.34 37.11 36.38
N ILE A 10 8.14 35.88 36.88
CA ILE A 10 8.49 35.46 38.27
C ILE A 10 7.99 34.01 38.60
N PHE A 11 8.97 33.18 38.98
CA PHE A 11 8.94 32.06 39.97
C PHE A 11 8.37 30.65 39.72
N GLN A 12 9.22 29.71 40.17
CA GLN A 12 9.14 28.24 40.32
C GLN A 12 8.51 27.79 41.66
N TRP A 13 8.60 26.47 41.96
CA TRP A 13 8.34 25.71 43.23
C TRP A 13 6.90 25.15 43.42
N LEU A 14 6.62 23.96 44.01
CA LEU A 14 7.42 22.80 44.47
C LEU A 14 6.52 21.54 44.66
N LEU A 15 7.06 20.35 44.33
CA LEU A 15 7.23 19.12 45.17
C LEU A 15 6.19 18.68 46.24
N LEU A 16 5.94 17.36 46.28
CA LEU A 16 5.46 16.63 47.47
C LEU A 16 6.16 15.25 47.61
N VAL A 17 5.89 14.48 48.68
CA VAL A 17 6.78 13.40 49.19
C VAL A 17 6.07 12.18 49.84
N GLY A 18 6.65 10.98 49.69
CA GLY A 18 6.35 9.74 50.44
C GLY A 18 6.76 8.47 49.65
N ILE A 19 7.72 7.59 49.97
CA ILE A 19 8.41 7.18 51.23
C ILE A 19 7.38 6.59 52.23
N PHE A 20 7.45 5.35 52.75
CA PHE A 20 8.51 4.31 52.85
C PHE A 20 7.88 2.93 53.18
N LEU A 21 8.53 1.78 52.90
CA LEU A 21 8.86 0.71 53.88
C LEU A 21 9.35 -0.61 53.23
N ILE A 22 10.49 -1.10 53.73
CA ILE A 22 11.06 -2.43 53.46
C ILE A 22 11.01 -3.24 54.77
N LEU A 23 10.69 -4.54 54.70
CA LEU A 23 11.01 -5.50 55.77
C LEU A 23 11.60 -6.79 55.18
N LEU A 24 12.76 -7.20 55.71
CA LEU A 24 13.46 -8.46 55.43
C LEU A 24 13.48 -9.33 56.69
N SER A 25 13.19 -10.64 56.57
CA SER A 25 13.58 -11.77 57.45
C SER A 25 12.68 -12.99 57.16
N SER A 26 13.06 -14.26 57.34
CA SER A 26 14.37 -14.94 57.36
C SER A 26 14.18 -16.47 57.37
N CYS A 27 15.13 -17.21 56.80
CA CYS A 27 15.53 -18.62 57.09
C CYS A 27 14.57 -19.85 57.06
N GLN A 28 15.04 -20.85 56.30
CA GLN A 28 15.20 -22.30 56.62
C GLN A 28 14.03 -23.31 56.55
N ASN A 29 14.26 -24.37 55.75
CA ASN A 29 14.12 -25.80 56.11
C ASN A 29 15.01 -26.63 55.16
N GLN A 30 16.08 -27.28 55.66
CA GLN A 30 16.16 -28.70 56.05
C GLN A 30 16.28 -29.71 54.88
N GLU A 31 17.49 -30.24 54.70
CA GLU A 31 17.76 -31.47 53.95
C GLU A 31 17.36 -32.73 54.73
N PRO A 32 16.90 -33.81 54.06
CA PRO A 32 16.95 -35.16 54.59
C PRO A 32 18.00 -36.03 53.86
N THR A 33 19.00 -36.49 54.60
CA THR A 33 19.94 -37.54 54.14
C THR A 33 19.22 -38.89 54.01
N SER A 34 19.52 -39.68 52.97
CA SER A 34 19.26 -41.13 53.01
C SER A 34 20.34 -41.96 52.31
N THR A 35 20.57 -43.16 52.85
CA THR A 35 21.74 -44.04 52.64
C THR A 35 21.42 -45.10 51.57
N PRO A 36 22.38 -45.60 50.77
CA PRO A 36 22.06 -46.40 49.58
C PRO A 36 21.58 -47.83 49.89
N ILE A 37 20.61 -48.31 49.09
CA ILE A 37 20.15 -49.70 49.11
C ILE A 37 20.55 -50.38 47.80
N THR A 38 21.42 -51.38 47.89
CA THR A 38 21.75 -52.29 46.79
C THR A 38 20.71 -53.40 46.68
N GLY A 39 19.86 -53.35 45.64
CA GLY A 39 18.94 -54.42 45.27
C GLY A 39 19.03 -54.68 43.77
N LYS A 40 19.18 -55.95 43.36
CA LYS A 40 19.17 -56.35 41.94
C LYS A 40 17.74 -56.64 41.51
N THR A 41 17.26 -55.94 40.48
CA THR A 41 15.97 -56.18 39.81
C THR A 41 16.24 -56.66 38.37
N PRO A 42 15.40 -57.54 37.78
CA PRO A 42 15.65 -58.09 36.45
C PRO A 42 15.53 -57.05 35.33
N THR A 43 16.11 -57.38 34.16
CA THR A 43 16.07 -56.56 32.95
C THR A 43 14.64 -56.31 32.47
N GLU A 44 14.19 -55.06 32.56
CA GLU A 44 13.00 -54.54 31.89
C GLU A 44 13.43 -53.51 30.83
N ILE A 45 12.70 -53.45 29.72
CA ILE A 45 13.14 -52.77 28.50
C ILE A 45 12.88 -51.26 28.64
N ILE A 46 13.93 -50.46 28.73
CA ILE A 46 13.81 -48.99 28.78
C ILE A 46 13.39 -48.50 27.39
N GLN A 47 12.12 -48.11 27.26
CA GLN A 47 11.73 -47.10 26.27
C GLN A 47 12.32 -45.76 26.71
N THR A 48 13.07 -45.12 25.83
CA THR A 48 13.58 -43.77 26.07
C THR A 48 12.44 -42.77 25.90
N ASN A 49 11.81 -42.40 27.02
CA ASN A 49 10.95 -41.22 27.06
C ASN A 49 11.82 -39.98 26.83
N GLN A 50 11.97 -39.61 25.57
CA GLN A 50 12.26 -38.24 25.18
C GLN A 50 11.18 -37.35 25.83
N PRO A 51 11.52 -36.20 26.44
CA PRO A 51 10.51 -35.28 26.89
C PRO A 51 9.65 -34.90 25.68
N GLU A 52 8.39 -35.30 25.73
CA GLU A 52 7.37 -34.88 24.80
C GLU A 52 7.36 -33.34 24.83
N ILE A 53 7.66 -32.72 23.69
CA ILE A 53 7.55 -31.26 23.57
C ILE A 53 6.05 -31.00 23.70
N THR A 54 5.64 -30.56 24.89
CA THR A 54 4.25 -30.27 25.19
C THR A 54 3.75 -29.31 24.12
N ALA A 55 2.85 -29.77 23.26
CA ALA A 55 2.25 -28.90 22.26
C ALA A 55 1.57 -27.75 23.01
N THR A 56 2.14 -26.54 22.87
CA THR A 56 1.47 -25.31 23.24
C THR A 56 0.08 -25.35 22.64
N PRO A 57 -0.99 -24.97 23.36
CA PRO A 57 -2.33 -24.95 22.78
C PRO A 57 -2.27 -24.17 21.46
N GLU A 58 -2.61 -24.83 20.35
CA GLU A 58 -2.61 -24.18 19.03
C GLU A 58 -3.71 -23.12 19.04
N GLY A 59 -3.31 -21.87 19.30
CA GLY A 59 -4.12 -20.70 18.99
C GLY A 59 -4.45 -20.67 17.51
N VAL A 60 -5.46 -19.90 17.14
CA VAL A 60 -5.84 -19.75 15.73
C VAL A 60 -4.65 -19.18 14.96
N SER A 61 -4.23 -19.83 13.88
CA SER A 61 -3.13 -19.36 13.03
C SER A 61 -3.59 -18.18 12.17
N ILE A 62 -2.66 -17.32 11.77
CA ILE A 62 -2.95 -16.18 10.90
C ILE A 62 -3.64 -16.63 9.60
N ALA A 63 -3.10 -17.65 8.91
CA ALA A 63 -3.71 -18.23 7.71
C ALA A 63 -5.16 -18.73 7.89
N LYS A 64 -5.60 -19.08 9.12
CA LYS A 64 -7.02 -19.40 9.40
C LYS A 64 -7.88 -18.16 9.62
N ILE A 65 -7.31 -17.10 10.18
CA ILE A 65 -7.98 -15.80 10.35
C ILE A 65 -8.19 -15.16 8.98
N GLN A 66 -7.14 -15.11 8.16
CA GLN A 66 -7.22 -14.61 6.78
C GLN A 66 -8.12 -15.50 5.92
N ALA A 67 -7.81 -16.81 5.88
CA ALA A 67 -8.41 -17.76 4.96
C ALA A 67 -8.18 -17.38 3.47
N ALA A 68 -8.82 -18.12 2.56
CA ALA A 68 -8.80 -17.87 1.12
C ALA A 68 -10.09 -17.16 0.72
N ALA A 69 -10.23 -15.90 1.17
CA ALA A 69 -11.38 -15.03 0.93
C ALA A 69 -11.07 -13.58 1.35
N HIS A 70 -11.68 -12.60 0.68
CA HIS A 70 -11.69 -11.16 1.04
C HIS A 70 -12.42 -10.80 2.35
N ILE A 71 -12.91 -11.79 3.09
CA ILE A 71 -13.65 -11.60 4.34
C ILE A 71 -13.29 -12.75 5.26
N SER A 72 -12.71 -12.41 6.40
CA SER A 72 -12.32 -13.38 7.41
C SER A 72 -13.51 -14.23 7.88
N PRO A 73 -13.39 -15.58 7.91
CA PRO A 73 -14.37 -16.44 8.56
C PRO A 73 -14.41 -16.23 10.09
N TYR A 74 -13.45 -15.49 10.65
CA TYR A 74 -13.39 -15.10 12.07
C TYR A 74 -13.95 -13.69 12.33
N ARG A 75 -14.39 -12.93 11.32
CA ARG A 75 -14.98 -11.59 11.48
C ARG A 75 -16.00 -11.52 12.63
N GLY A 76 -15.73 -10.65 13.61
CA GLY A 76 -16.56 -10.44 14.80
C GLY A 76 -16.43 -11.52 15.89
N GLN A 77 -15.44 -12.41 15.80
CA GLN A 77 -15.14 -13.43 16.81
C GLN A 77 -13.89 -13.05 17.60
N GLU A 78 -13.87 -13.43 18.88
CA GLU A 78 -12.68 -13.37 19.73
C GLU A 78 -11.73 -14.53 19.37
N VAL A 79 -10.46 -14.24 19.18
CA VAL A 79 -9.37 -15.20 19.00
C VAL A 79 -8.39 -15.09 20.17
N SER A 80 -7.66 -16.18 20.44
CA SER A 80 -6.68 -16.23 21.53
C SER A 80 -5.45 -17.02 21.13
N GLY A 81 -4.29 -16.57 21.61
CA GLY A 81 -3.00 -17.20 21.39
C GLY A 81 -2.51 -17.14 19.94
N VAL A 82 -2.92 -16.15 19.15
CA VAL A 82 -2.54 -16.03 17.73
C VAL A 82 -1.01 -15.86 17.65
N PRO A 83 -0.28 -16.80 17.02
CA PRO A 83 1.17 -16.78 16.98
C PRO A 83 1.69 -15.93 15.82
N GLY A 84 2.78 -15.21 16.04
CA GLY A 84 3.54 -14.59 14.95
C GLY A 84 4.72 -13.77 15.45
N ILE A 85 5.46 -13.20 14.49
CA ILE A 85 6.58 -12.29 14.71
C ILE A 85 6.22 -10.91 14.16
N VAL A 86 6.49 -9.86 14.93
CA VAL A 86 6.28 -8.47 14.50
C VAL A 86 7.24 -8.14 13.36
N THR A 87 6.71 -7.64 12.25
CA THR A 87 7.46 -7.31 11.03
C THR A 87 7.66 -5.81 10.86
N VAL A 88 6.59 -5.03 11.06
CA VAL A 88 6.56 -3.56 10.92
C VAL A 88 5.72 -2.97 12.05
N VAL A 89 6.10 -1.81 12.58
CA VAL A 89 5.34 -1.09 13.62
C VAL A 89 4.87 0.24 13.06
N ASP A 90 3.61 0.58 13.29
CA ASP A 90 2.92 1.75 12.76
C ASP A 90 2.49 2.72 13.88
N PHE A 91 1.86 3.84 13.52
CA PHE A 91 1.45 4.88 14.48
C PHE A 91 0.25 4.47 15.36
N ASP A 92 -0.52 3.47 14.93
CA ASP A 92 -1.75 2.99 15.57
C ASP A 92 -1.82 1.46 15.69
N GLY A 93 -0.76 0.73 15.32
CA GLY A 93 -0.75 -0.73 15.30
C GLY A 93 0.59 -1.33 14.93
N PHE A 94 0.59 -2.61 14.56
CA PHE A 94 1.74 -3.30 14.01
C PHE A 94 1.32 -4.45 13.11
N TYR A 95 2.15 -4.74 12.11
CA TYR A 95 2.02 -5.92 11.27
C TYR A 95 2.80 -7.07 11.93
N MET A 96 2.19 -8.26 11.92
CA MET A 96 2.84 -9.51 12.33
C MET A 96 2.65 -10.58 11.26
N GLN A 97 3.57 -11.54 11.19
CA GLN A 97 3.52 -12.62 10.22
C GLN A 97 3.82 -13.97 10.89
N SER A 98 3.31 -15.07 10.32
CA SER A 98 3.55 -16.41 10.86
C SER A 98 5.02 -16.83 10.77
N LEU A 99 5.53 -17.45 11.83
CA LEU A 99 6.84 -18.11 11.82
C LEU A 99 6.81 -19.51 11.20
N VAL A 100 5.61 -20.10 11.04
CA VAL A 100 5.40 -21.43 10.44
C VAL A 100 4.26 -21.32 9.45
N PRO A 101 4.55 -20.91 8.19
CA PRO A 101 3.53 -20.85 7.14
C PRO A 101 2.90 -22.21 6.86
N ASP A 102 1.60 -22.21 6.57
CA ASP A 102 0.83 -23.41 6.22
C ASP A 102 1.11 -23.93 4.79
N GLN A 103 1.85 -23.13 4.00
CA GLN A 103 2.29 -23.38 2.63
C GLN A 103 1.16 -23.33 1.57
N ASN A 104 0.01 -22.77 1.91
CA ASN A 104 -1.05 -22.47 0.96
C ASN A 104 -0.86 -21.05 0.38
N PRO A 105 -0.62 -20.89 -0.94
CA PRO A 105 -0.48 -19.56 -1.54
C PRO A 105 -1.80 -18.78 -1.59
N ASP A 106 -2.94 -19.41 -1.31
CA ASP A 106 -4.25 -18.76 -1.36
C ASP A 106 -4.63 -18.13 0.00
N THR A 107 -3.76 -18.19 1.01
CA THR A 107 -3.99 -17.63 2.36
C THR A 107 -2.83 -16.75 2.77
N SER A 108 -3.11 -15.54 3.27
CA SER A 108 -2.07 -14.69 3.85
C SER A 108 -1.55 -15.23 5.19
N GLU A 109 -0.24 -15.11 5.39
CA GLU A 109 0.43 -15.37 6.67
C GLU A 109 0.65 -14.09 7.49
N GLY A 110 0.29 -12.93 6.95
CA GLY A 110 0.39 -11.62 7.57
C GLY A 110 -0.93 -11.21 8.22
N LEU A 111 -0.85 -10.36 9.25
CA LEU A 111 -2.02 -9.79 9.93
C LEU A 111 -1.68 -8.43 10.53
N PHE A 112 -2.58 -7.47 10.42
CA PHE A 112 -2.47 -6.21 11.15
C PHE A 112 -3.12 -6.31 12.54
N VAL A 113 -2.45 -5.75 13.55
CA VAL A 113 -2.93 -5.68 14.92
C VAL A 113 -3.08 -4.21 15.32
N PHE A 114 -4.32 -3.75 15.39
CA PHE A 114 -4.68 -2.38 15.68
C PHE A 114 -4.71 -2.11 17.19
N THR A 115 -3.92 -1.12 17.62
CA THR A 115 -3.73 -0.73 19.03
C THR A 115 -4.18 0.70 19.35
N GLU A 116 -4.78 1.45 18.42
CA GLU A 116 -5.13 2.89 18.52
C GLU A 116 -3.95 3.87 18.72
N PHE A 117 -2.78 3.37 19.10
CA PHE A 117 -1.56 4.12 19.39
C PHE A 117 -0.32 3.28 19.09
N VAL A 118 0.84 3.94 18.94
CA VAL A 118 2.14 3.29 18.73
C VAL A 118 2.39 2.22 19.81
N PRO A 119 2.45 0.92 19.46
CA PRO A 119 2.64 -0.14 20.43
C PRO A 119 4.11 -0.17 20.93
N SER A 120 4.35 -0.86 22.05
CA SER A 120 5.69 -0.98 22.64
C SER A 120 6.54 -2.13 22.09
N VAL A 121 5.95 -2.98 21.25
CA VAL A 121 6.62 -4.07 20.52
C VAL A 121 7.56 -3.53 19.44
N ARG A 122 8.42 -4.38 18.90
CA ARG A 122 9.43 -4.04 17.90
C ARG A 122 9.50 -5.11 16.82
N PRO A 123 9.91 -4.78 15.58
CA PRO A 123 10.28 -5.78 14.59
C PRO A 123 11.26 -6.81 15.17
N GLY A 124 10.95 -8.10 14.99
CA GLY A 124 11.70 -9.21 15.56
C GLY A 124 11.19 -9.72 16.92
N ASP A 125 10.18 -9.09 17.52
CA ASP A 125 9.49 -9.64 18.70
C ASP A 125 8.56 -10.79 18.28
N GLU A 126 8.72 -11.97 18.89
CA GLU A 126 7.72 -13.05 18.80
C GLU A 126 6.61 -12.78 19.80
N VAL A 127 5.36 -12.80 19.34
CA VAL A 127 4.19 -12.47 20.14
C VAL A 127 3.15 -13.60 20.16
N ARG A 128 2.28 -13.51 21.16
CA ARG A 128 0.93 -14.09 21.15
C ARG A 128 -0.06 -12.95 21.32
N VAL A 129 -1.07 -12.93 20.47
CA VAL A 129 -2.11 -11.89 20.45
C VAL A 129 -3.47 -12.54 20.70
N ASP A 130 -4.20 -11.99 21.67
CA ASP A 130 -5.62 -12.24 21.91
C ASP A 130 -6.40 -10.99 21.48
N GLY A 131 -7.64 -11.12 21.05
CA GLY A 131 -8.50 -9.99 20.69
C GLY A 131 -9.58 -10.34 19.67
N MET A 132 -10.32 -9.35 19.19
CA MET A 132 -11.44 -9.58 18.27
C MET A 132 -11.03 -9.31 16.82
N VAL A 133 -11.34 -10.23 15.92
CA VAL A 133 -11.12 -10.05 14.47
C VAL A 133 -12.16 -9.10 13.89
N GLU A 134 -11.73 -8.16 13.06
CA GLU A 134 -12.53 -7.12 12.42
C GLU A 134 -12.13 -6.92 10.96
N GLU A 135 -13.12 -6.61 10.13
CA GLU A 135 -12.94 -6.07 8.77
C GLU A 135 -12.94 -4.55 8.86
N MET A 136 -11.77 -3.94 8.66
CA MET A 136 -11.62 -2.48 8.65
C MET A 136 -11.65 -1.99 7.21
N ILE A 137 -12.51 -1.03 6.85
CA ILE A 137 -12.56 -0.45 5.49
C ILE A 137 -11.75 0.86 5.48
N PRO A 138 -10.52 0.87 4.95
CA PRO A 138 -9.68 2.07 4.89
C PRO A 138 -10.18 3.05 3.83
N GLY A 139 -9.71 4.29 3.85
CA GLY A 139 -10.12 5.37 2.93
C GLY A 139 -11.58 5.85 3.02
N GLY A 140 -12.49 5.11 3.67
CA GLY A 140 -13.88 5.50 3.93
C GLY A 140 -14.78 5.62 2.68
N GLY A 141 -14.32 5.15 1.53
CA GLY A 141 -15.04 5.21 0.25
C GLY A 141 -16.07 4.09 0.06
N TYR A 142 -17.08 4.34 -0.78
CA TYR A 142 -17.94 3.27 -1.29
C TYR A 142 -17.16 2.42 -2.31
N GLY A 143 -17.10 1.10 -2.09
CA GLY A 143 -16.44 0.16 -3.00
C GLY A 143 -15.00 -0.22 -2.64
N ASN A 144 -14.46 0.28 -1.52
CA ASN A 144 -13.19 -0.21 -0.98
C ASN A 144 -13.36 -1.62 -0.39
N LEU A 145 -12.32 -2.44 -0.53
CA LEU A 145 -12.14 -3.68 0.24
C LEU A 145 -11.92 -3.37 1.74
N SER A 146 -12.00 -4.39 2.57
CA SER A 146 -11.54 -4.33 3.96
C SER A 146 -10.10 -4.86 4.10
N ILE A 147 -9.50 -4.57 5.25
CA ILE A 147 -8.33 -5.26 5.78
C ILE A 147 -8.79 -6.13 6.96
N THR A 148 -8.32 -7.36 7.02
CA THR A 148 -8.50 -8.25 8.17
C THR A 148 -7.53 -7.86 9.29
N GLN A 149 -8.06 -7.41 10.44
CA GLN A 149 -7.26 -6.99 11.58
C GLN A 149 -7.72 -7.60 12.92
N ILE A 150 -6.83 -7.65 13.91
CA ILE A 150 -7.22 -7.83 15.32
C ILE A 150 -7.29 -6.46 16.00
N ARG A 151 -8.41 -6.19 16.69
CA ARG A 151 -8.61 -4.99 17.52
C ARG A 151 -8.79 -5.34 19.00
N ASN A 152 -8.67 -4.33 19.86
CA ASN A 152 -8.65 -4.46 21.33
C ASN A 152 -7.64 -5.52 21.85
N PRO A 153 -6.39 -5.57 21.34
CA PRO A 153 -5.53 -6.72 21.55
C PRO A 153 -4.94 -6.79 22.97
N GLU A 154 -4.84 -8.00 23.52
CA GLU A 154 -3.90 -8.31 24.60
C GLU A 154 -2.65 -8.98 24.00
N ILE A 155 -1.47 -8.38 24.22
CA ILE A 155 -0.22 -8.76 23.54
C ILE A 155 0.78 -9.31 24.55
N SER A 156 1.23 -10.54 24.34
CA SER A 156 2.28 -11.19 25.11
C SER A 156 3.54 -11.39 24.27
N VAL A 157 4.62 -10.65 24.57
CA VAL A 157 5.94 -10.86 23.95
C VAL A 157 6.60 -12.10 24.58
N LEU A 158 6.96 -13.08 23.75
CA LEU A 158 7.61 -14.33 24.17
C LEU A 158 9.14 -14.26 24.06
N SER A 159 9.62 -13.67 22.97
CA SER A 159 11.04 -13.51 22.66
C SER A 159 11.25 -12.24 21.81
N SER A 160 12.50 -11.75 21.72
CA SER A 160 12.83 -10.48 21.06
C SER A 160 14.09 -10.60 20.22
N ALA A 161 14.20 -9.76 19.19
CA ALA A 161 15.32 -9.71 18.25
C ALA A 161 15.57 -11.04 17.52
N ASN A 162 14.48 -11.72 17.15
CA ASN A 162 14.50 -12.86 16.23
C ASN A 162 14.67 -12.37 14.77
N ASP A 163 15.15 -13.26 13.90
CA ASP A 163 15.17 -13.00 12.45
C ASP A 163 13.74 -12.87 11.90
N LEU A 164 13.52 -11.90 11.01
CA LEU A 164 12.22 -11.73 10.34
C LEU A 164 12.00 -12.85 9.30
N PRO A 165 10.74 -13.20 8.97
CA PRO A 165 10.46 -14.09 7.86
C PRO A 165 10.98 -13.49 6.54
N ALA A 166 11.45 -14.35 5.63
CA ALA A 166 11.84 -13.90 4.30
C ALA A 166 10.63 -13.31 3.56
N PRO A 167 10.77 -12.16 2.87
CA PRO A 167 9.67 -11.55 2.16
C PRO A 167 9.24 -12.40 0.96
N THR A 168 7.93 -12.45 0.69
CA THR A 168 7.39 -13.13 -0.48
C THR A 168 7.71 -12.32 -1.73
N ILE A 169 8.45 -12.91 -2.67
CA ILE A 169 8.78 -12.26 -3.94
C ILE A 169 7.52 -12.18 -4.81
N ILE A 170 7.19 -10.97 -5.26
CA ILE A 170 6.23 -10.73 -6.35
C ILE A 170 7.06 -10.58 -7.63
N GLY A 171 6.97 -11.57 -8.53
CA GLY A 171 7.81 -11.69 -9.73
C GLY A 171 8.59 -13.00 -9.84
N GLU A 172 9.61 -13.02 -10.68
CA GLU A 172 10.45 -14.19 -10.96
C GLU A 172 11.08 -14.75 -9.67
N GLY A 173 10.95 -16.06 -9.48
CA GLY A 173 11.43 -16.75 -8.28
C GLY A 173 10.47 -16.71 -7.09
N GLY A 174 9.32 -16.05 -7.21
CA GLY A 174 8.23 -16.06 -6.24
C GLY A 174 6.87 -16.28 -6.90
N ARG A 175 5.88 -15.48 -6.50
CA ARG A 175 4.51 -15.51 -7.03
C ARG A 175 4.37 -14.53 -8.20
N ILE A 176 3.75 -14.99 -9.29
CA ILE A 176 3.47 -14.16 -10.48
C ILE A 176 2.04 -13.67 -10.38
N ALA A 177 1.85 -12.35 -10.39
CA ALA A 177 0.52 -11.74 -10.45
C ALA A 177 -0.15 -12.01 -11.81
N PRO A 178 -1.49 -12.14 -11.87
CA PRO A 178 -2.24 -12.07 -13.11
C PRO A 178 -1.96 -10.76 -13.87
N THR A 179 -2.18 -10.77 -15.20
CA THR A 179 -1.74 -9.71 -16.12
C THR A 179 -2.85 -9.19 -17.05
N GLU A 180 -4.10 -9.63 -16.87
CA GLU A 180 -5.24 -9.16 -17.67
C GLU A 180 -6.50 -8.96 -16.80
N VAL A 181 -6.88 -9.95 -15.99
CA VAL A 181 -8.10 -9.93 -15.16
C VAL A 181 -7.82 -9.32 -13.78
N ILE A 182 -8.59 -8.31 -13.40
CA ILE A 182 -8.63 -7.78 -12.02
C ILE A 182 -9.62 -8.59 -11.18
N ASP A 183 -10.82 -8.80 -11.73
CA ASP A 183 -12.00 -9.47 -11.19
C ASP A 183 -12.84 -9.95 -12.39
N ASP A 184 -13.31 -11.21 -12.44
CA ASP A 184 -14.32 -11.65 -13.42
C ASP A 184 -15.62 -12.25 -12.85
N ASP A 185 -15.69 -12.50 -11.54
CA ASP A 185 -16.82 -13.20 -10.92
C ASP A 185 -17.59 -12.42 -9.82
N THR A 186 -17.02 -11.41 -9.15
CA THR A 186 -17.73 -10.65 -8.11
C THR A 186 -18.84 -9.74 -8.68
N ASN A 187 -18.72 -9.36 -9.96
CA ASN A 187 -19.52 -8.29 -10.58
C ASN A 187 -19.44 -6.96 -9.80
N GLY A 188 -18.29 -6.68 -9.19
CA GLY A 188 -18.04 -5.49 -8.34
C GLY A 188 -18.59 -5.58 -6.91
N PHE A 189 -18.97 -6.78 -6.43
CA PHE A 189 -19.50 -6.97 -5.06
C PHE A 189 -18.96 -8.23 -4.39
N ILE A 190 -17.95 -8.05 -3.53
CA ILE A 190 -17.42 -9.10 -2.64
C ILE A 190 -18.54 -9.71 -1.79
N SER A 191 -18.62 -11.04 -1.75
CA SER A 191 -19.50 -11.78 -0.83
C SER A 191 -19.02 -13.22 -0.61
N GLU A 192 -19.55 -13.88 0.44
CA GLU A 192 -19.26 -15.29 0.83
C GLU A 192 -19.63 -16.36 -0.24
N LYS A 193 -20.01 -15.95 -1.46
CA LYS A 193 -20.44 -16.83 -2.57
C LYS A 193 -19.62 -16.66 -3.85
N VAL A 194 -18.72 -15.68 -3.85
CA VAL A 194 -17.75 -15.46 -4.92
C VAL A 194 -16.68 -16.56 -4.79
N LEU A 195 -16.03 -16.93 -5.89
CA LEU A 195 -14.82 -17.74 -5.83
C LEU A 195 -13.69 -16.93 -5.19
N PHE A 196 -12.65 -17.61 -4.74
CA PHE A 196 -11.37 -16.96 -4.46
C PHE A 196 -10.32 -17.69 -5.30
N ASP A 197 -9.79 -17.05 -6.34
CA ASP A 197 -8.87 -17.64 -7.31
C ASP A 197 -7.67 -16.72 -7.68
N PRO A 198 -6.74 -16.47 -6.73
CA PRO A 198 -5.54 -15.63 -6.89
C PRO A 198 -4.56 -16.04 -8.02
N GLN A 199 -4.89 -17.07 -8.80
CA GLN A 199 -4.18 -17.48 -10.01
C GLN A 199 -4.70 -16.79 -11.29
N ASN A 200 -5.96 -16.32 -11.27
CA ASN A 200 -6.61 -15.64 -12.40
C ASN A 200 -6.86 -14.17 -12.07
N ASP A 201 -7.32 -13.87 -10.85
CA ASP A 201 -7.81 -12.53 -10.50
C ASP A 201 -6.78 -11.75 -9.70
N GLY A 202 -6.42 -10.57 -10.23
CA GLY A 202 -5.40 -9.70 -9.64
C GLY A 202 -5.78 -9.20 -8.24
N ILE A 203 -7.07 -8.99 -7.98
CA ILE A 203 -7.55 -8.53 -6.67
C ILE A 203 -7.29 -9.60 -5.59
N ASP A 204 -7.63 -10.86 -5.87
CA ASP A 204 -7.39 -12.03 -5.02
C ASP A 204 -5.89 -12.31 -4.83
N PHE A 205 -5.09 -12.11 -5.88
CA PHE A 205 -3.64 -12.29 -5.81
C PHE A 205 -3.02 -11.44 -4.70
N TYR A 206 -3.38 -10.15 -4.63
CA TYR A 206 -2.88 -9.27 -3.58
C TYR A 206 -3.58 -9.49 -2.24
N GLU A 207 -4.86 -9.87 -2.21
CA GLU A 207 -5.55 -10.27 -0.97
C GLU A 207 -4.84 -11.44 -0.27
N SER A 208 -4.45 -12.46 -1.04
CA SER A 208 -3.67 -13.61 -0.53
C SER A 208 -2.23 -13.26 -0.09
N LEU A 209 -1.87 -11.97 -0.08
CA LEU A 209 -0.62 -11.40 0.41
C LEU A 209 -0.85 -10.28 1.45
N GLU A 210 -2.09 -9.99 1.85
CA GLU A 210 -2.44 -8.89 2.75
C GLU A 210 -1.62 -8.93 4.04
N SER A 211 -1.08 -7.79 4.48
CA SER A 211 -0.24 -7.67 5.69
C SER A 211 1.07 -8.48 5.68
N MET A 212 1.44 -9.17 4.58
CA MET A 212 2.70 -9.92 4.46
C MET A 212 3.88 -9.02 4.12
N LEU A 213 5.09 -9.43 4.53
CA LEU A 213 6.31 -8.87 3.95
C LEU A 213 6.46 -9.35 2.51
N VAL A 214 6.61 -8.41 1.57
CA VAL A 214 6.75 -8.67 0.13
C VAL A 214 8.00 -8.01 -0.44
N GLN A 215 8.52 -8.59 -1.53
CA GLN A 215 9.71 -8.09 -2.22
C GLN A 215 9.47 -7.98 -3.73
N VAL A 216 9.86 -6.84 -4.32
CA VAL A 216 9.83 -6.61 -5.77
C VAL A 216 11.27 -6.49 -6.29
N ASN A 217 11.66 -7.40 -7.19
CA ASN A 217 12.99 -7.40 -7.79
C ASN A 217 13.03 -6.50 -9.04
N LYS A 218 14.12 -5.74 -9.22
CA LYS A 218 14.41 -4.92 -10.41
C LYS A 218 13.18 -4.13 -10.88
N ALA A 219 12.56 -3.40 -9.96
CA ALA A 219 11.29 -2.74 -10.20
C ALA A 219 11.48 -1.65 -11.26
N VAL A 220 10.70 -1.67 -12.36
CA VAL A 220 10.75 -0.62 -13.40
C VAL A 220 9.52 0.27 -13.32
N VAL A 221 9.75 1.58 -13.31
CA VAL A 221 8.73 2.62 -13.16
C VAL A 221 7.89 2.73 -14.44
N VAL A 222 6.57 2.69 -14.31
CA VAL A 222 5.62 2.81 -15.45
C VAL A 222 4.78 4.09 -15.45
N GLY A 223 4.79 4.86 -14.36
CA GLY A 223 4.25 6.22 -14.27
C GLY A 223 5.20 7.11 -13.44
N PRO A 224 5.29 8.43 -13.68
CA PRO A 224 6.07 9.31 -12.81
C PRO A 224 5.48 9.34 -11.40
N THR A 225 6.30 9.61 -10.38
CA THR A 225 5.82 9.79 -8.99
C THR A 225 4.70 10.83 -8.94
N ASN A 226 3.56 10.48 -8.34
CA ASN A 226 2.39 11.34 -8.33
C ASN A 226 2.43 12.37 -7.17
N THR A 227 1.35 13.15 -7.01
CA THR A 227 1.22 14.17 -5.95
C THR A 227 1.10 13.59 -4.55
N TYR A 228 0.70 12.32 -4.41
CA TYR A 228 0.61 11.57 -3.17
C TYR A 228 1.90 10.80 -2.85
N LYS A 229 2.98 11.05 -3.60
CA LYS A 229 4.29 10.37 -3.51
C LYS A 229 4.30 8.89 -3.90
N GLU A 230 3.20 8.37 -4.42
CA GLU A 230 3.10 6.98 -4.88
C GLU A 230 3.92 6.76 -6.17
N ILE A 231 4.55 5.60 -6.30
CA ILE A 231 5.30 5.16 -7.48
C ILE A 231 4.69 3.86 -8.00
N VAL A 232 4.30 3.81 -9.27
CA VAL A 232 3.78 2.57 -9.89
C VAL A 232 4.88 1.88 -10.69
N VAL A 233 5.12 0.61 -10.36
CA VAL A 233 6.21 -0.21 -10.94
C VAL A 233 5.70 -1.55 -11.49
N LEU A 234 6.56 -2.21 -12.26
CA LEU A 234 6.45 -3.63 -12.62
C LEU A 234 7.65 -4.39 -12.07
N ALA A 235 7.44 -5.62 -11.60
CA ALA A 235 8.50 -6.54 -11.21
C ALA A 235 9.39 -6.95 -12.40
N ASP A 236 10.65 -7.27 -12.11
CA ASP A 236 11.62 -7.90 -13.03
C ASP A 236 11.76 -7.18 -14.38
N MET A 237 11.94 -5.87 -14.34
CA MET A 237 11.98 -4.99 -15.52
C MET A 237 10.73 -5.09 -16.42
N GLY A 238 9.62 -5.63 -15.91
CA GLY A 238 8.38 -5.87 -16.65
C GLY A 238 8.45 -7.06 -17.61
N VAL A 239 9.27 -8.08 -17.33
CA VAL A 239 9.43 -9.26 -18.21
C VAL A 239 8.14 -10.10 -18.36
N ASN A 240 7.33 -10.15 -17.30
CA ASN A 240 6.06 -10.90 -17.26
C ASN A 240 4.82 -10.01 -17.50
N ALA A 241 5.01 -8.71 -17.75
CA ALA A 241 3.90 -7.78 -17.92
C ALA A 241 3.27 -7.85 -19.32
N GLY A 242 2.08 -7.27 -19.45
CA GLY A 242 1.36 -7.06 -20.69
C GLY A 242 2.04 -6.06 -21.63
N ILE A 243 1.26 -5.45 -22.53
CA ILE A 243 1.81 -4.61 -23.59
C ILE A 243 2.39 -3.32 -22.99
N ARG A 244 3.68 -3.06 -23.27
CA ARG A 244 4.35 -1.81 -22.90
C ARG A 244 4.50 -0.88 -24.11
N SER A 245 4.31 0.41 -23.86
CA SER A 245 4.52 1.47 -24.84
C SER A 245 6.02 1.61 -25.19
N PRO A 246 6.37 2.17 -26.37
CA PRO A 246 7.75 2.48 -26.73
C PRO A 246 8.46 3.48 -25.78
N ARG A 247 7.71 4.12 -24.87
CA ARG A 247 8.22 5.05 -23.86
C ARG A 247 8.27 4.45 -22.44
N GLY A 248 8.08 3.14 -22.30
CA GLY A 248 8.28 2.38 -21.06
C GLY A 248 7.04 2.19 -20.17
N GLY A 249 6.03 3.04 -20.31
CA GLY A 249 4.76 2.91 -19.58
C GLY A 249 3.94 1.71 -20.08
N ILE A 250 3.09 1.16 -19.23
CA ILE A 250 2.23 0.01 -19.53
C ILE A 250 0.89 0.46 -20.17
N VAL A 251 0.30 -0.38 -21.04
CA VAL A 251 -0.82 0.00 -21.92
C VAL A 251 -2.13 -0.61 -21.44
N ILE A 252 -3.11 0.24 -21.10
CA ILE A 252 -4.50 -0.19 -20.84
C ILE A 252 -5.15 -0.66 -22.15
N ARG A 253 -5.88 -1.77 -22.09
CA ARG A 253 -6.63 -2.38 -23.19
C ARG A 253 -8.08 -2.63 -22.75
N GLU A 254 -8.97 -2.92 -23.69
CA GLU A 254 -10.42 -3.09 -23.45
C GLU A 254 -10.77 -4.12 -22.35
N ASN A 255 -10.00 -5.21 -22.26
CA ASN A 255 -10.16 -6.27 -21.26
C ASN A 255 -8.88 -6.47 -20.43
N ASP A 256 -8.05 -5.44 -20.29
CA ASP A 256 -6.83 -5.49 -19.48
C ASP A 256 -6.51 -4.09 -18.92
N TYR A 257 -6.69 -3.97 -17.60
CA TYR A 257 -6.40 -2.77 -16.81
C TYR A 257 -5.11 -2.89 -16.00
N ASN A 258 -4.27 -3.86 -16.36
CA ASN A 258 -2.93 -4.15 -15.86
C ASN A 258 -2.90 -4.41 -14.34
N PRO A 259 -3.46 -5.55 -13.87
CA PRO A 259 -3.39 -6.01 -12.48
C PRO A 259 -1.96 -6.27 -11.98
N GLU A 260 -0.99 -6.53 -12.85
CA GLU A 260 0.41 -6.77 -12.46
C GLU A 260 1.17 -5.50 -12.04
N ARG A 261 0.50 -4.34 -12.05
CA ARG A 261 1.06 -3.08 -11.55
C ARG A 261 1.13 -3.10 -10.04
N ILE A 262 2.32 -2.84 -9.50
CA ILE A 262 2.55 -2.74 -8.06
C ILE A 262 2.68 -1.25 -7.71
N MET A 263 1.87 -0.77 -6.77
CA MET A 263 1.98 0.57 -6.22
C MET A 263 2.91 0.55 -4.99
N LEU A 264 3.86 1.49 -4.94
CA LEU A 264 4.72 1.76 -3.80
C LEU A 264 4.27 3.06 -3.14
N ASP A 265 4.27 3.11 -1.81
CA ASP A 265 3.75 4.26 -1.04
C ASP A 265 4.68 4.64 0.13
N ASP A 266 4.55 5.88 0.62
CA ASP A 266 5.58 6.59 1.40
C ASP A 266 5.44 6.50 2.93
N LYS A 267 4.48 5.69 3.41
CA LYS A 267 4.08 5.56 4.82
C LYS A 267 5.22 5.31 5.81
N PHE A 268 6.21 4.47 5.43
CA PHE A 268 7.37 4.13 6.28
C PHE A 268 8.72 4.62 5.72
N GLN A 269 8.77 5.04 4.45
CA GLN A 269 9.99 5.44 3.75
C GLN A 269 9.67 6.53 2.73
N GLU A 270 10.41 7.64 2.72
CA GLU A 270 10.16 8.72 1.75
C GLU A 270 10.39 8.23 0.30
N MET A 271 9.36 8.37 -0.53
CA MET A 271 9.43 8.02 -1.96
C MET A 271 10.12 9.14 -2.77
N PRO A 272 11.13 8.80 -3.61
CA PRO A 272 11.80 9.73 -4.51
C PRO A 272 10.91 10.14 -5.69
N PHE A 273 11.27 11.25 -6.34
CA PHE A 273 10.68 11.61 -7.63
C PHE A 273 11.39 10.87 -8.77
N VAL A 274 10.67 9.98 -9.44
CA VAL A 274 11.14 9.14 -10.56
C VAL A 274 10.29 9.35 -11.80
N ASN A 275 10.82 8.94 -12.95
CA ASN A 275 10.18 8.99 -14.26
C ASN A 275 9.98 7.59 -14.85
N VAL A 276 9.09 7.49 -15.82
CA VAL A 276 8.84 6.25 -16.56
C VAL A 276 10.14 5.71 -17.16
N GLY A 277 10.43 4.44 -16.89
CA GLY A 277 11.64 3.74 -17.34
C GLY A 277 12.82 3.81 -16.38
N ASP A 278 12.79 4.64 -15.34
CA ASP A 278 13.72 4.53 -14.20
C ASP A 278 13.50 3.17 -13.49
N PHE A 279 14.54 2.61 -12.87
CA PHE A 279 14.48 1.25 -12.29
C PHE A 279 15.26 1.12 -10.99
N SER A 280 14.82 0.24 -10.09
CA SER A 280 15.40 0.11 -8.74
C SER A 280 16.80 -0.52 -8.78
N GLU A 281 17.74 0.08 -8.05
CA GLU A 281 19.11 -0.45 -7.89
C GLU A 281 19.12 -1.77 -7.10
N ASN A 282 18.23 -1.88 -6.12
CA ASN A 282 18.10 -2.99 -5.18
C ASN A 282 16.66 -3.55 -5.23
N PRO A 283 16.43 -4.77 -4.71
CA PRO A 283 15.08 -5.24 -4.43
C PRO A 283 14.37 -4.32 -3.44
N ILE A 284 13.12 -3.99 -3.74
CA ILE A 284 12.26 -3.17 -2.86
C ILE A 284 11.56 -4.12 -1.91
N VAL A 285 11.63 -3.86 -0.60
CA VAL A 285 10.95 -4.65 0.44
C VAL A 285 9.98 -3.74 1.19
N GLY A 286 8.77 -4.24 1.43
CA GLY A 286 7.72 -3.56 2.17
C GLY A 286 6.74 -4.53 2.77
N VAL A 287 5.72 -4.01 3.43
CA VAL A 287 4.52 -4.77 3.82
C VAL A 287 3.40 -4.45 2.83
N LEU A 288 2.62 -5.46 2.42
CA LEU A 288 1.46 -5.24 1.58
C LEU A 288 0.28 -4.72 2.43
N ASP A 289 -0.36 -3.68 1.95
CA ASP A 289 -1.41 -2.90 2.63
C ASP A 289 -2.49 -2.56 1.59
N TYR A 290 -3.65 -2.05 2.03
CA TYR A 290 -4.71 -1.59 1.13
C TYR A 290 -5.25 -0.24 1.59
N ASP A 291 -5.31 0.76 0.72
CA ASP A 291 -5.97 2.04 1.01
C ASP A 291 -6.40 2.77 -0.27
N PHE A 292 -7.41 3.63 -0.16
CA PHE A 292 -7.96 4.46 -1.26
C PHE A 292 -8.30 3.70 -2.55
N GLY A 293 -8.65 2.41 -2.45
CA GLY A 293 -9.04 1.58 -3.58
C GLY A 293 -7.91 0.74 -4.21
N PHE A 294 -6.71 0.74 -3.63
CA PHE A 294 -5.52 0.07 -4.18
C PHE A 294 -4.77 -0.74 -3.13
N TYR A 295 -4.28 -1.91 -3.53
CA TYR A 295 -3.18 -2.56 -2.81
C TYR A 295 -1.88 -1.79 -3.03
N LYS A 296 -1.12 -1.64 -1.95
CA LYS A 296 0.13 -0.86 -1.92
C LYS A 296 1.20 -1.59 -1.14
N VAL A 297 2.43 -1.53 -1.62
CA VAL A 297 3.61 -1.95 -0.86
C VAL A 297 4.10 -0.75 -0.07
N GLN A 298 3.85 -0.76 1.24
CA GLN A 298 4.38 0.22 2.17
C GLN A 298 5.87 -0.07 2.37
N VAL A 299 6.73 0.70 1.71
CA VAL A 299 8.17 0.39 1.58
C VAL A 299 8.89 0.60 2.91
N ILE A 300 9.70 -0.38 3.32
CA ILE A 300 10.53 -0.34 4.54
C ILE A 300 12.04 -0.42 4.27
N SER A 301 12.44 -0.74 3.03
CA SER A 301 13.84 -0.76 2.58
C SER A 301 14.31 0.60 2.07
N ASP A 302 15.62 0.87 2.17
CA ASP A 302 16.27 1.96 1.44
C ASP A 302 15.92 1.90 -0.07
N LEU A 303 15.51 3.03 -0.64
CA LEU A 303 14.98 3.08 -2.00
C LEU A 303 15.80 4.01 -2.90
N ASN A 304 16.49 3.42 -3.89
CA ASN A 304 17.27 4.14 -4.90
C ASN A 304 16.91 3.64 -6.31
N PHE A 305 16.85 4.56 -7.27
CA PHE A 305 16.53 4.30 -8.67
C PHE A 305 17.62 4.84 -9.59
N GLU A 306 18.06 4.01 -10.54
CA GLU A 306 18.84 4.43 -11.70
C GLU A 306 17.91 5.00 -12.78
N SER A 307 18.37 6.02 -13.51
CA SER A 307 17.52 6.62 -14.54
C SER A 307 17.48 5.82 -15.85
N GLY A 308 16.27 5.60 -16.35
CA GLY A 308 16.01 5.08 -17.69
C GLY A 308 16.35 6.06 -18.82
N ASN A 309 16.83 7.27 -18.49
CA ASN A 309 17.19 8.33 -19.42
C ASN A 309 16.05 8.76 -20.37
N LEU A 310 14.79 8.65 -19.94
CA LEU A 310 13.64 9.05 -20.75
C LEU A 310 13.69 10.55 -21.10
N GLN A 311 13.91 10.85 -22.38
CA GLN A 311 13.96 12.23 -22.86
C GLN A 311 12.57 12.75 -23.25
N ALA A 312 12.34 14.05 -23.05
CA ALA A 312 11.19 14.74 -23.60
C ALA A 312 11.10 14.53 -25.12
N GLN A 313 9.88 14.36 -25.64
CA GLN A 313 9.68 14.25 -27.08
C GLN A 313 9.97 15.60 -27.75
N SER A 314 10.58 15.58 -28.92
CA SER A 314 10.80 16.79 -29.72
C SER A 314 9.47 17.34 -30.26
N PRO A 315 9.32 18.67 -30.36
CA PRO A 315 8.20 19.31 -31.04
C PRO A 315 7.91 18.71 -32.42
N LEU A 316 6.62 18.51 -32.72
CA LEU A 316 6.17 18.19 -34.05
C LEU A 316 6.13 19.45 -34.92
N SER A 317 6.70 19.41 -36.12
CA SER A 317 6.41 20.39 -37.17
C SER A 317 4.91 20.35 -37.52
N PRO A 318 4.29 21.44 -38.01
CA PRO A 318 2.92 21.44 -38.52
C PRO A 318 2.65 20.36 -39.58
N ALA A 319 1.38 20.05 -39.81
CA ALA A 319 0.98 19.13 -40.90
C ALA A 319 1.40 19.70 -42.27
N GLU A 320 1.82 18.84 -43.20
CA GLU A 320 2.16 19.27 -44.56
C GLU A 320 0.89 19.50 -45.41
N GLU A 321 1.01 20.20 -46.54
CA GLU A 321 -0.11 20.43 -47.45
C GLU A 321 -0.72 19.09 -47.93
N GLY A 322 -2.03 18.92 -47.74
CA GLY A 322 -2.75 17.69 -48.06
C GLY A 322 -2.74 16.62 -46.96
N GLN A 323 -2.10 16.88 -45.81
CA GLN A 323 -2.25 16.07 -44.59
C GLN A 323 -3.35 16.63 -43.68
N LEU A 324 -3.79 15.81 -42.72
CA LEU A 324 -4.69 16.21 -41.64
C LEU A 324 -4.12 15.63 -40.34
N ARG A 325 -3.93 16.46 -39.32
CA ARG A 325 -3.49 16.03 -37.98
C ARG A 325 -4.66 16.09 -37.01
N ILE A 326 -4.96 14.96 -36.39
CA ILE A 326 -5.95 14.83 -35.34
C ILE A 326 -5.22 14.44 -34.05
N ALA A 327 -5.55 15.11 -32.95
CA ALA A 327 -5.07 14.77 -31.61
C ALA A 327 -6.25 14.43 -30.68
N SER A 328 -5.96 13.63 -29.65
CA SER A 328 -6.83 13.47 -28.48
C SER A 328 -6.02 13.82 -27.24
N TYR A 329 -6.60 14.58 -26.31
CA TYR A 329 -5.89 15.09 -25.14
C TYR A 329 -6.83 15.18 -23.93
N ASN A 330 -6.60 14.34 -22.92
CA ASN A 330 -7.16 14.53 -21.58
C ASN A 330 -6.43 15.69 -20.88
N VAL A 331 -7.18 16.72 -20.49
CA VAL A 331 -6.64 17.93 -19.86
C VAL A 331 -6.83 17.97 -18.34
N LEU A 332 -7.34 16.87 -17.75
CA LEU A 332 -7.47 16.55 -16.33
C LEU A 332 -8.32 17.54 -15.53
N ASN A 333 -9.62 17.58 -15.77
CA ASN A 333 -10.55 18.50 -15.09
C ASN A 333 -10.10 19.97 -15.21
N LEU A 334 -10.05 20.47 -16.45
CA LEU A 334 -9.65 21.85 -16.76
C LEU A 334 -10.86 22.77 -16.83
N SER A 335 -10.76 23.95 -16.20
CA SER A 335 -11.82 24.96 -16.19
C SER A 335 -11.29 26.38 -16.50
N ALA A 336 -12.21 27.31 -16.83
CA ALA A 336 -11.91 28.71 -17.11
C ALA A 336 -11.18 29.44 -15.96
N ILE A 337 -11.39 28.99 -14.71
CA ILE A 337 -10.77 29.58 -13.50
C ILE A 337 -9.28 29.27 -13.34
N GLU A 338 -8.66 28.54 -14.28
CA GLU A 338 -7.27 28.06 -14.21
C GLU A 338 -6.34 28.64 -15.30
N PRO A 339 -6.15 29.97 -15.38
CA PRO A 339 -5.44 30.62 -16.49
C PRO A 339 -3.99 30.15 -16.69
N GLN A 340 -3.31 29.70 -15.62
CA GLN A 340 -1.96 29.13 -15.73
C GLN A 340 -1.92 27.72 -16.33
N ARG A 341 -3.02 26.98 -16.30
CA ARG A 341 -3.14 25.69 -17.01
C ARG A 341 -3.53 25.94 -18.46
N LEU A 342 -4.49 26.83 -18.71
CA LEU A 342 -4.88 27.27 -20.06
C LEU A 342 -3.67 27.75 -20.88
N SER A 343 -2.86 28.68 -20.33
CA SER A 343 -1.63 29.16 -20.98
C SER A 343 -0.62 28.04 -21.31
N ARG A 344 -0.43 27.08 -20.38
CA ARG A 344 0.47 25.93 -20.62
C ARG A 344 -0.09 24.97 -21.68
N LEU A 345 -1.40 24.79 -21.75
CA LEU A 345 -2.06 23.98 -22.77
C LEU A 345 -1.95 24.60 -24.16
N GLY A 346 -2.12 25.92 -24.28
CA GLY A 346 -1.90 26.65 -25.54
C GLY A 346 -0.47 26.45 -26.06
N GLU A 347 0.53 26.63 -25.20
CA GLU A 347 1.94 26.34 -25.50
C GLU A 347 2.19 24.87 -25.93
N GLN A 348 1.55 23.90 -25.29
CA GLN A 348 1.66 22.48 -25.69
C GLN A 348 1.05 22.22 -27.07
N ILE A 349 -0.15 22.74 -27.33
CA ILE A 349 -0.87 22.58 -28.60
C ILE A 349 -0.07 23.19 -29.76
N VAL A 350 0.45 24.40 -29.59
CA VAL A 350 1.22 25.08 -30.65
C VAL A 350 2.64 24.51 -30.76
N ASN A 351 3.41 24.58 -29.67
CA ASN A 351 4.86 24.39 -29.69
C ASN A 351 5.33 22.95 -29.42
N GLN A 352 4.44 22.01 -29.10
CA GLN A 352 4.79 20.57 -28.98
C GLN A 352 4.03 19.69 -29.97
N MET A 353 2.72 19.92 -30.13
CA MET A 353 1.85 19.13 -31.02
C MET A 353 1.83 19.64 -32.47
N GLY A 354 2.39 20.84 -32.71
CA GLY A 354 2.49 21.46 -34.02
C GLY A 354 1.14 21.95 -34.56
N ALA A 355 0.27 22.47 -33.68
CA ALA A 355 -1.09 22.93 -33.96
C ALA A 355 -1.93 21.95 -34.80
N PRO A 356 -2.40 20.82 -34.21
CA PRO A 356 -3.25 19.84 -34.90
C PRO A 356 -4.52 20.46 -35.49
N ASP A 357 -4.91 20.09 -36.70
CA ASP A 357 -6.13 20.62 -37.36
C ASP A 357 -7.42 20.32 -36.57
N ILE A 358 -7.45 19.19 -35.85
CA ILE A 358 -8.56 18.77 -34.99
C ILE A 358 -8.02 18.27 -33.65
N ILE A 359 -8.65 18.67 -32.55
CA ILE A 359 -8.31 18.25 -31.18
C ILE A 359 -9.58 17.77 -30.48
N GLY A 360 -9.62 16.50 -30.09
CA GLY A 360 -10.62 15.96 -29.17
C GLY A 360 -10.14 16.10 -27.73
N LEU A 361 -10.77 16.98 -26.96
CA LEU A 361 -10.45 17.19 -25.54
C LEU A 361 -11.27 16.26 -24.65
N GLN A 362 -10.69 15.85 -23.52
CA GLN A 362 -11.35 15.03 -22.48
C GLN A 362 -11.15 15.69 -21.11
N GLU A 363 -12.15 15.57 -20.24
CA GLU A 363 -12.19 16.23 -18.92
C GLU A 363 -12.03 17.76 -18.97
N ILE A 364 -12.79 18.36 -19.88
CA ILE A 364 -13.21 19.76 -19.78
C ILE A 364 -14.28 19.86 -18.68
N GLN A 365 -14.15 20.84 -17.80
CA GLN A 365 -15.16 21.22 -16.83
C GLN A 365 -15.92 22.46 -17.31
N ASP A 366 -17.07 22.66 -16.67
CA ASP A 366 -17.87 23.87 -16.71
C ASP A 366 -17.08 25.13 -16.31
N ASP A 367 -17.66 26.30 -16.60
CA ASP A 367 -17.00 27.59 -16.44
C ASP A 367 -16.61 27.93 -14.98
N ASP A 368 -17.30 27.38 -13.97
CA ASP A 368 -16.99 27.57 -12.54
C ASP A 368 -16.25 26.39 -11.88
N GLY A 369 -16.01 25.30 -12.62
CA GLY A 369 -15.15 24.16 -12.25
C GLY A 369 -15.70 23.30 -11.10
N SER A 370 -14.92 22.33 -10.63
CA SER A 370 -15.35 21.31 -9.64
C SER A 370 -15.95 21.81 -8.31
N VAL A 371 -15.72 23.07 -7.92
CA VAL A 371 -16.33 23.70 -6.73
C VAL A 371 -17.49 24.64 -7.10
N GLY A 372 -17.57 24.99 -8.38
CA GLY A 372 -18.72 25.58 -9.04
C GLY A 372 -19.98 24.74 -8.89
N GLN A 373 -21.13 25.41 -8.97
CA GLN A 373 -22.46 24.83 -8.77
C GLN A 373 -23.53 25.55 -9.62
N VAL A 374 -23.10 26.40 -10.56
CA VAL A 374 -23.98 27.34 -11.28
C VAL A 374 -23.79 27.27 -12.78
N ALA A 375 -22.57 27.05 -13.27
CA ALA A 375 -22.38 26.76 -14.69
C ALA A 375 -22.77 25.31 -15.00
N VAL A 376 -22.99 25.07 -16.29
CA VAL A 376 -23.27 23.77 -16.90
C VAL A 376 -22.61 23.76 -18.29
N SER A 377 -22.59 24.92 -18.94
CA SER A 377 -21.75 25.22 -20.09
C SER A 377 -20.27 25.37 -19.70
N SER A 378 -19.42 25.05 -20.66
CA SER A 378 -17.96 25.18 -20.64
C SER A 378 -17.44 26.21 -21.68
N ASP A 379 -18.32 27.09 -22.17
CA ASP A 379 -18.03 28.08 -23.22
C ASP A 379 -16.82 28.98 -22.88
N GLN A 380 -16.66 29.41 -21.62
CA GLN A 380 -15.52 30.20 -21.18
C GLN A 380 -14.26 29.34 -21.03
N THR A 381 -14.39 28.07 -20.65
CA THR A 381 -13.28 27.12 -20.63
C THR A 381 -12.72 26.94 -22.05
N TYR A 382 -13.57 26.66 -23.04
CA TYR A 382 -13.15 26.57 -24.45
C TYR A 382 -12.61 27.88 -25.01
N GLN A 383 -13.23 29.03 -24.71
CA GLN A 383 -12.71 30.33 -25.15
C GLN A 383 -11.33 30.61 -24.55
N GLY A 384 -11.11 30.28 -23.27
CA GLY A 384 -9.81 30.40 -22.62
C GLY A 384 -8.71 29.52 -23.24
N ILE A 385 -9.06 28.35 -23.78
CA ILE A 385 -8.14 27.51 -24.55
C ILE A 385 -7.81 28.16 -25.89
N ILE A 386 -8.81 28.67 -26.61
CA ILE A 386 -8.64 29.36 -27.90
C ILE A 386 -7.76 30.60 -27.74
N ASP A 387 -8.01 31.42 -26.72
CA ASP A 387 -7.24 32.62 -26.42
C ASP A 387 -5.79 32.27 -26.05
N ALA A 388 -5.57 31.23 -25.24
CA ALA A 388 -4.23 30.77 -24.89
C ALA A 388 -3.44 30.22 -26.10
N ILE A 389 -4.11 29.59 -27.06
CA ILE A 389 -3.50 29.17 -28.33
C ILE A 389 -3.11 30.38 -29.18
N LEU A 390 -3.97 31.40 -29.26
CA LEU A 390 -3.69 32.64 -29.99
C LEU A 390 -2.53 33.42 -29.38
N ASP A 391 -2.47 33.52 -28.05
CA ASP A 391 -1.35 34.12 -27.32
C ASP A 391 -0.03 33.37 -27.55
N ALA A 392 -0.07 32.04 -27.65
CA ALA A 392 1.06 31.19 -28.07
C ALA A 392 1.39 31.31 -29.58
N SER A 393 0.79 32.25 -30.31
CA SER A 393 0.94 32.47 -31.76
C SER A 393 0.44 31.30 -32.65
N GLY A 394 -0.50 30.52 -32.13
CA GLY A 394 -1.21 29.46 -32.86
C GLY A 394 -2.35 29.95 -33.76
N PRO A 395 -3.03 29.03 -34.47
CA PRO A 395 -4.19 29.36 -35.27
C PRO A 395 -5.45 29.57 -34.41
N GLN A 396 -6.44 30.29 -34.95
CA GLN A 396 -7.76 30.39 -34.33
C GLN A 396 -8.54 29.09 -34.54
N TYR A 397 -8.92 28.42 -33.44
CA TYR A 397 -9.84 27.29 -33.46
C TYR A 397 -11.29 27.75 -33.29
N ALA A 398 -12.21 26.86 -33.67
CA ALA A 398 -13.59 26.86 -33.19
C ALA A 398 -13.82 25.55 -32.43
N TYR A 399 -14.71 25.56 -31.44
CA TYR A 399 -15.10 24.37 -30.69
C TYR A 399 -16.53 23.94 -31.03
N ALA A 400 -16.88 22.73 -30.63
CA ALA A 400 -18.24 22.23 -30.58
C ALA A 400 -18.37 21.40 -29.31
N ASP A 401 -19.31 21.78 -28.45
CA ASP A 401 -19.64 21.08 -27.22
C ASP A 401 -21.16 20.89 -27.12
N ILE A 402 -21.60 20.03 -26.20
CA ILE A 402 -23.02 19.82 -25.91
C ILE A 402 -23.20 19.84 -24.40
N ASP A 403 -23.64 20.99 -23.88
CA ASP A 403 -24.01 21.17 -22.47
C ASP A 403 -24.84 19.98 -21.94
N PRO A 404 -24.50 19.44 -20.76
CA PRO A 404 -25.37 18.51 -20.05
C PRO A 404 -26.78 19.07 -19.85
N ILE A 405 -27.78 18.19 -19.85
CA ILE A 405 -29.14 18.58 -19.47
C ILE A 405 -29.21 18.66 -17.93
N PRO A 406 -29.60 19.80 -17.33
CA PRO A 406 -29.72 19.97 -15.87
C PRO A 406 -30.82 19.14 -15.21
#